data_AF-A0A1A8PMY8-F1
#
_entry.id   AF-A0A1A8PMY8-F1
#
_cell.length_a   1.000
_cell.length_b   1.000
_cell.length_c   1.000
_cell.angle_alpha   90.00
_cell.angle_beta   90.00
_cell.angle_gamma   90.00
#
_symmetry.space_group_name_H-M   'P 1'
#
loop_
_entity.id
_entity.type
_entity.pdbx_description
1 polymer ?
#
loop_
_entity_poly.entity_id
_entity_poly.type
_entity_poly.pdbx_seq_one_letter_code
_entity_poly.pdbx_strand_id
1 'polypeptide(L)'
;VCVSAAEHPQEAVEESALTRCLEDVYKIWVVGNSPSEVLLATLEEVLPVIFTVFCFTKQNVSHLRATCQEVLLWYLSRSETSSALSALRQLSGLQEPKNNVSADFHFAAGSDGGVRLTCRKSCSDGEDELYEKLSGEQWRLECLMQLLAELKDSDLPGDFFLELLQELTSWTSDEHRVDEEEVDVASMTLLEVEQQLLGRADRQAQRLVLLQVLAVMVECLQHSQLLRRTSQVVDFMVSLLQRACVGPDMSSGWNPIESQTLSMGMGLVATLLSAPQLGAEEYSCMSRLLSPLETVSLQHPDALIQELASNLRAVIATHGAYRPENLTAAAGRFSRNAETKPKKKKEVESETNTPEVPVSSSRFLPASSQKPSPTGTVGRSSADVPYPPDNKPLSDWLLEACDPDVPTRAFALRILTQMVQRRDPKLIQAQEKVLTLFMENLE
;
A
#
# COMPACT_ATOMS: atom_id res chain seq x y z
N VAL A 1 -50.61 32.54 -3.49
CA VAL A 1 -50.69 31.31 -4.32
C VAL A 1 -49.30 30.72 -4.34
N CYS A 2 -49.03 29.77 -3.44
CA CYS A 2 -47.77 29.04 -3.37
C CYS A 2 -47.80 27.96 -4.45
N VAL A 3 -46.86 28.00 -5.39
CA VAL A 3 -46.60 26.88 -6.29
C VAL A 3 -45.38 26.16 -5.75
N SER A 4 -45.63 25.03 -5.10
CA SER A 4 -44.65 24.01 -4.80
C SER A 4 -44.16 23.38 -6.10
N ALA A 5 -43.02 23.82 -6.61
CA ALA A 5 -42.30 23.08 -7.65
C ALA A 5 -41.44 22.02 -6.96
N ALA A 6 -41.99 20.81 -6.81
CA ALA A 6 -41.19 19.62 -6.59
C ALA A 6 -40.40 19.36 -7.88
N GLU A 7 -39.21 19.93 -8.00
CA GLU A 7 -38.30 19.66 -9.10
C GLU A 7 -37.76 18.23 -8.98
N HIS A 8 -38.38 17.32 -9.71
CA HIS A 8 -37.88 15.96 -9.87
C HIS A 8 -36.51 16.04 -10.58
N PRO A 9 -35.47 15.33 -10.10
CA PRO A 9 -34.20 15.26 -10.82
C PRO A 9 -34.46 14.68 -12.20
N GLN A 10 -34.04 15.39 -13.25
CA GLN A 10 -34.28 14.99 -14.63
C GLN A 10 -33.59 13.64 -14.88
N GLU A 11 -34.41 12.62 -15.14
CA GLU A 11 -33.97 11.26 -15.42
C GLU A 11 -33.41 11.18 -16.83
N ALA A 12 -32.15 10.74 -16.94
CA ALA A 12 -31.50 10.52 -18.23
C ALA A 12 -31.75 9.10 -18.74
N VAL A 13 -31.76 8.11 -17.84
CA VAL A 13 -32.06 6.71 -18.14
C VAL A 13 -32.94 6.13 -17.05
N GLU A 14 -34.07 5.54 -17.47
CA GLU A 14 -35.01 4.86 -16.57
C GLU A 14 -34.42 3.57 -16.01
N GLU A 15 -34.86 3.23 -14.79
CA GLU A 15 -34.46 2.02 -14.07
C GLU A 15 -34.72 0.73 -14.88
N SER A 16 -35.91 0.63 -15.48
CA SER A 16 -36.31 -0.56 -16.24
C SER A 16 -35.44 -0.79 -17.48
N ALA A 17 -35.02 0.29 -18.14
CA ALA A 17 -34.16 0.25 -19.31
C ALA A 17 -32.76 -0.23 -18.95
N LEU A 18 -32.15 0.33 -17.89
CA LEU A 18 -30.80 -0.05 -17.46
C LEU A 18 -30.76 -1.50 -16.96
N THR A 19 -31.74 -1.92 -16.17
CA THR A 19 -31.88 -3.31 -15.72
C THR A 19 -31.95 -4.27 -16.91
N ARG A 20 -32.79 -3.96 -17.90
CA ARG A 20 -32.92 -4.79 -19.09
C ARG A 20 -31.63 -4.86 -19.90
N CYS A 21 -30.94 -3.74 -20.09
CA CYS A 21 -29.65 -3.72 -20.78
C CYS A 21 -28.62 -4.62 -20.09
N LEU A 22 -28.50 -4.54 -18.76
CA LEU A 22 -27.55 -5.36 -18.01
C LEU A 22 -27.92 -6.85 -18.03
N GLU A 23 -29.20 -7.19 -17.97
CA GLU A 23 -29.67 -8.57 -18.13
C GLU A 23 -29.40 -9.12 -19.53
N ASP A 24 -29.63 -8.32 -20.56
CA ASP A 24 -29.37 -8.72 -21.94
C ASP A 24 -27.87 -8.94 -22.16
N VAL A 25 -27.02 -8.07 -21.58
CA VAL A 25 -25.57 -8.29 -21.52
C VAL A 25 -25.25 -9.61 -20.82
N TYR A 26 -25.76 -9.81 -19.61
CA TYR A 26 -25.54 -11.05 -18.90
C TYR A 26 -25.93 -12.30 -19.70
N LYS A 27 -27.09 -12.29 -20.35
CA LYS A 27 -27.58 -13.39 -21.18
C LYS A 27 -26.69 -13.63 -22.40
N ILE A 28 -26.25 -12.57 -23.07
CA ILE A 28 -25.41 -12.66 -24.27
C ILE A 28 -24.02 -13.22 -23.95
N TRP A 29 -23.36 -12.68 -22.91
CA TRP A 29 -21.96 -13.00 -22.64
C TRP A 29 -21.79 -14.17 -21.67
N VAL A 30 -22.51 -14.18 -20.55
CA VAL A 30 -22.31 -15.18 -19.49
C VAL A 30 -23.06 -16.48 -19.78
N VAL A 31 -24.33 -16.40 -20.21
CA VAL A 31 -25.19 -17.58 -20.41
C VAL A 31 -25.04 -18.17 -21.82
N GLY A 32 -24.95 -17.30 -22.83
CA GLY A 32 -25.19 -17.69 -24.22
C GLY A 32 -23.98 -18.05 -25.08
N ASN A 33 -22.75 -17.69 -24.70
CA ASN A 33 -21.62 -17.70 -25.65
C ASN A 33 -20.33 -18.35 -25.16
N SER A 34 -19.61 -18.93 -26.12
CA SER A 34 -18.17 -19.15 -26.05
C SER A 34 -17.42 -17.84 -26.37
N PRO A 35 -16.32 -17.52 -25.67
CA PRO A 35 -15.60 -16.26 -25.87
C PRO A 35 -15.09 -16.14 -27.32
N SER A 36 -15.48 -15.05 -27.99
CA SER A 36 -14.94 -14.63 -29.29
C SER A 36 -14.26 -13.28 -29.10
N GLU A 37 -13.12 -13.06 -29.74
CA GLU A 37 -12.35 -11.82 -29.65
C GLU A 37 -13.20 -10.57 -29.96
N VAL A 38 -14.07 -10.64 -30.96
CA VAL A 38 -14.96 -9.53 -31.33
C VAL A 38 -15.96 -9.23 -30.21
N LEU A 39 -16.53 -10.27 -29.60
CA LEU A 39 -17.49 -10.10 -28.49
C LEU A 39 -16.80 -9.56 -27.23
N LEU A 40 -15.57 -9.97 -26.96
CA LEU A 40 -14.77 -9.45 -25.84
C LEU A 40 -14.40 -7.98 -26.07
N ALA A 41 -13.98 -7.61 -27.28
CA ALA A 41 -13.70 -6.21 -27.62
C ALA A 41 -14.93 -5.31 -27.45
N THR A 42 -16.11 -5.77 -27.88
CA THR A 42 -17.35 -5.00 -27.65
C THR A 42 -17.74 -4.88 -26.17
N LEU A 43 -17.38 -5.87 -25.35
CA LEU A 43 -17.65 -5.83 -23.92
C LEU A 43 -16.65 -4.93 -23.18
N GLU A 44 -15.39 -4.88 -23.62
CA GLU A 44 -14.35 -3.99 -23.10
C GLU A 44 -14.81 -2.53 -23.13
N GLU A 45 -15.47 -2.11 -24.22
CA GLU A 45 -15.97 -0.74 -24.39
C GLU A 45 -17.03 -0.33 -23.36
N VAL A 46 -17.81 -1.26 -22.82
CA VAL A 46 -18.87 -0.96 -21.83
C VAL A 46 -18.47 -1.33 -20.41
N LEU A 47 -17.32 -1.99 -20.24
CA LEU A 47 -16.82 -2.50 -18.96
C LEU A 47 -16.69 -1.41 -17.89
N PRO A 48 -16.17 -0.19 -18.16
CA PRO A 48 -16.06 0.84 -17.14
C PRO A 48 -17.42 1.31 -16.62
N VAL A 49 -18.45 1.33 -17.47
CA VAL A 49 -19.81 1.68 -17.09
C VAL A 49 -20.41 0.60 -16.20
N ILE A 50 -20.27 -0.68 -16.59
CA ILE A 50 -20.73 -1.82 -15.80
C ILE A 50 -20.04 -1.86 -14.43
N PHE A 51 -18.73 -1.58 -14.38
CA PHE A 51 -17.97 -1.49 -13.14
C PHE A 51 -18.46 -0.35 -12.25
N THR A 52 -18.76 0.82 -12.83
CA THR A 52 -19.32 1.94 -12.07
C THR A 52 -20.68 1.60 -11.47
N VAL A 53 -21.55 0.91 -12.22
CA VAL A 53 -22.81 0.38 -11.70
C VAL A 53 -22.55 -0.64 -10.58
N PHE A 54 -21.59 -1.56 -10.77
CA PHE A 54 -21.22 -2.53 -9.75
C PHE A 54 -20.80 -1.85 -8.43
N CYS A 55 -19.90 -0.86 -8.48
CA CYS A 55 -19.50 -0.08 -7.31
C CYS A 55 -20.69 0.57 -6.62
N PHE A 56 -21.63 1.15 -7.38
CA PHE A 56 -22.86 1.71 -6.85
C PHE A 56 -23.75 0.65 -6.17
N THR A 57 -23.93 -0.51 -6.80
CA THR A 57 -24.72 -1.62 -6.23
C THR A 57 -24.06 -2.28 -5.03
N LYS A 58 -22.76 -2.08 -4.79
CA LYS A 58 -22.08 -2.58 -3.58
C LYS A 58 -22.33 -1.68 -2.38
N GLN A 59 -22.47 -0.36 -2.57
CA GLN A 59 -22.85 0.58 -1.50
C GLN A 59 -24.34 0.50 -1.16
N ASN A 60 -25.17 0.20 -2.15
CA ASN A 60 -26.63 0.21 -2.04
C ASN A 60 -27.22 -1.19 -2.09
N VAL A 61 -28.47 -1.38 -1.69
CA VAL A 61 -29.16 -2.65 -1.88
C VAL A 61 -29.72 -2.70 -3.30
N SER A 62 -29.13 -3.51 -4.18
CA SER A 62 -29.65 -3.73 -5.53
C SER A 62 -29.59 -5.19 -5.96
N HIS A 63 -30.58 -5.60 -6.74
CA HIS A 63 -30.65 -6.94 -7.35
C HIS A 63 -29.64 -7.11 -8.50
N LEU A 64 -29.13 -6.01 -9.07
CA LEU A 64 -28.19 -6.02 -10.20
C LEU A 64 -26.75 -6.37 -9.81
N ARG A 65 -26.44 -6.43 -8.51
CA ARG A 65 -25.08 -6.65 -8.00
C ARG A 65 -24.44 -7.92 -8.54
N ALA A 66 -25.15 -9.05 -8.43
CA ALA A 66 -24.65 -10.35 -8.88
C ALA A 66 -24.44 -10.35 -10.40
N THR A 67 -25.39 -9.80 -11.16
CA THR A 67 -25.32 -9.69 -12.62
C THR A 67 -24.08 -8.90 -13.06
N CYS A 68 -23.82 -7.73 -12.46
CA CYS A 68 -22.64 -6.92 -12.81
C CYS A 68 -21.35 -7.64 -12.44
N GLN A 69 -21.31 -8.26 -11.25
CA GLN A 69 -20.16 -9.02 -10.77
C GLN A 69 -19.80 -10.19 -11.70
N GLU A 70 -20.80 -10.99 -12.09
CA GLU A 70 -20.60 -12.14 -12.96
C GLU A 70 -20.13 -11.74 -14.36
N VAL A 71 -20.63 -10.63 -14.93
CA VAL A 71 -20.15 -10.11 -16.23
C VAL A 71 -18.69 -9.69 -16.15
N LEU A 72 -18.31 -8.95 -15.10
CA LEU A 72 -16.93 -8.48 -14.89
C LEU A 72 -15.97 -9.66 -14.69
N LEU A 73 -16.32 -10.62 -13.83
CA LEU A 73 -15.53 -11.82 -13.60
C LEU A 73 -15.42 -12.68 -14.85
N TRP A 74 -16.51 -12.81 -15.63
CA TRP A 74 -16.51 -13.55 -16.88
C TRP A 74 -15.54 -12.93 -17.88
N TYR A 75 -15.54 -11.61 -18.05
CA TYR A 75 -14.59 -10.93 -18.94
C TYR A 75 -13.15 -11.19 -18.49
N LEU A 76 -12.81 -10.89 -17.22
CA LEU A 76 -11.45 -11.03 -16.68
C LEU A 76 -10.93 -12.48 -16.72
N SER A 77 -11.83 -13.47 -16.65
CA SER A 77 -11.46 -14.89 -16.71
C SER A 77 -11.30 -15.43 -18.14
N ARG A 78 -11.84 -14.74 -19.15
CA ARG A 78 -11.91 -15.24 -20.54
C ARG A 78 -11.13 -14.41 -21.53
N SER A 79 -10.77 -13.18 -21.18
CA SER A 79 -9.90 -12.32 -21.98
C SER A 79 -8.44 -12.79 -21.96
N GLU A 80 -7.70 -12.44 -23.00
CA GLU A 80 -6.24 -12.58 -22.99
C GLU A 80 -5.60 -11.70 -21.90
N THR A 81 -4.44 -12.11 -21.40
CA THR A 81 -3.75 -11.41 -20.30
C THR A 81 -3.52 -9.93 -20.60
N SER A 82 -3.09 -9.57 -21.82
CA SER A 82 -2.87 -8.17 -22.24
C SER A 82 -4.13 -7.32 -22.18
N SER A 83 -5.26 -7.86 -22.66
CA SER A 83 -6.55 -7.18 -22.67
C SER A 83 -7.15 -7.06 -21.26
N ALA A 84 -6.96 -8.09 -20.44
CA ALA A 84 -7.36 -8.10 -19.04
C ALA A 84 -6.60 -7.03 -18.23
N LEU A 85 -5.28 -6.94 -18.42
CA LEU A 85 -4.41 -5.97 -17.75
C LEU A 85 -4.74 -4.53 -18.17
N SER A 86 -4.99 -4.29 -19.47
CA SER A 86 -5.43 -2.97 -19.94
C SER A 86 -6.79 -2.59 -19.36
N ALA A 87 -7.74 -3.52 -19.29
CA ALA A 87 -9.02 -3.28 -18.64
C ALA A 87 -8.84 -2.95 -17.14
N LEU A 88 -8.00 -3.71 -16.41
CA LEU A 88 -7.71 -3.42 -15.00
C LEU A 88 -7.10 -2.04 -14.79
N ARG A 89 -6.19 -1.60 -15.67
CA ARG A 89 -5.66 -0.23 -15.65
C ARG A 89 -6.74 0.84 -15.81
N GLN A 90 -7.69 0.63 -16.71
CA GLN A 90 -8.81 1.56 -16.90
C GLN A 90 -9.73 1.57 -15.67
N LEU A 91 -10.02 0.40 -15.09
CA LEU A 91 -10.87 0.30 -13.90
C LEU A 91 -10.21 0.89 -12.65
N SER A 92 -8.89 0.81 -12.53
CA SER A 92 -8.11 1.35 -11.41
C SER A 92 -7.76 2.83 -11.53
N GLY A 93 -8.13 3.49 -12.64
CA GLY A 93 -7.83 4.91 -12.89
C GLY A 93 -6.40 5.19 -13.35
N LEU A 94 -5.60 4.17 -13.67
CA LEU A 94 -4.24 4.34 -14.21
C LEU A 94 -4.24 4.69 -15.70
N GLN A 95 -5.34 4.39 -16.39
CA GLN A 95 -5.55 4.74 -17.79
C GLN A 95 -6.92 5.41 -17.92
N GLU A 96 -7.01 6.46 -18.74
CA GLU A 96 -8.30 7.06 -19.05
C GLU A 96 -9.24 6.04 -19.69
N PRO A 97 -10.44 5.82 -19.13
CA PRO A 97 -11.41 4.91 -19.70
C PRO A 97 -11.95 5.46 -21.02
N LYS A 98 -12.02 4.61 -22.05
CA LYS A 98 -12.54 4.99 -23.39
C LYS A 98 -13.99 5.48 -23.33
N ASN A 99 -14.81 4.82 -22.52
CA ASN A 99 -16.21 5.16 -22.29
C ASN A 99 -16.48 5.15 -20.79
N ASN A 100 -16.80 6.31 -20.22
CA ASN A 100 -17.22 6.43 -18.83
C ASN A 100 -18.48 7.28 -18.74
N VAL A 101 -19.18 7.20 -17.62
CA VAL A 101 -20.30 8.08 -17.33
C VAL A 101 -19.76 9.51 -17.24
N SER A 102 -20.32 10.43 -18.04
CA SER A 102 -19.93 11.85 -17.99
C SER A 102 -20.13 12.39 -16.57
N ALA A 103 -19.25 13.31 -16.14
CA ALA A 103 -19.29 13.93 -14.81
C ALA A 103 -20.62 14.62 -14.47
N ASP A 104 -21.41 14.95 -15.50
CA ASP A 104 -22.74 15.53 -15.38
C ASP A 104 -23.82 14.51 -15.00
N PHE A 105 -23.51 13.22 -14.95
CA PHE A 105 -24.46 12.17 -14.63
C PHE A 105 -23.99 11.32 -13.45
N HIS A 106 -24.93 10.89 -12.63
CA HIS A 106 -24.66 9.97 -11.51
C HIS A 106 -25.74 8.90 -11.43
N PHE A 107 -25.37 7.76 -10.87
CA PHE A 107 -26.31 6.71 -10.56
C PHE A 107 -27.06 7.02 -9.27
N ALA A 108 -28.36 6.75 -9.27
CA ALA A 108 -29.22 6.83 -8.11
C ALA A 108 -30.02 5.53 -7.94
N ALA A 109 -30.50 5.28 -6.71
CA ALA A 109 -31.27 4.08 -6.41
C ALA A 109 -32.66 4.20 -7.04
N GLY A 110 -33.06 3.14 -7.74
CA GLY A 110 -34.40 3.01 -8.30
C GLY A 110 -35.45 2.64 -7.23
N SER A 111 -36.73 2.84 -7.56
CA SER A 111 -37.82 2.47 -6.66
C SER A 111 -38.01 0.96 -6.55
N ASP A 112 -37.62 0.21 -7.58
CA ASP A 112 -37.74 -1.25 -7.63
C ASP A 112 -36.44 -1.97 -7.20
N GLY A 113 -35.50 -1.22 -6.59
CA GLY A 113 -34.20 -1.73 -6.15
C GLY A 113 -33.19 -1.94 -7.28
N GLY A 114 -33.44 -1.36 -8.45
CA GLY A 114 -32.51 -1.21 -9.56
C GLY A 114 -31.73 0.09 -9.49
N VAL A 115 -31.16 0.51 -10.62
CA VAL A 115 -30.30 1.68 -10.74
C VAL A 115 -30.83 2.58 -11.86
N ARG A 116 -30.86 3.89 -11.62
CA ARG A 116 -31.28 4.94 -12.57
C ARG A 116 -30.15 5.93 -12.79
N LEU A 117 -30.10 6.55 -13.97
CA LEU A 117 -29.11 7.58 -14.27
C LEU A 117 -29.76 8.97 -14.21
N THR A 118 -29.21 9.86 -13.39
CA THR A 118 -29.75 11.21 -13.16
C THR A 118 -28.71 12.28 -13.43
N CYS A 119 -29.17 13.43 -13.94
CA CYS A 119 -28.31 14.60 -14.14
C CYS A 119 -27.90 15.22 -12.80
N ARG A 120 -26.61 15.53 -12.64
CA ARG A 120 -26.03 16.16 -11.45
C ARG A 120 -26.43 17.63 -11.42
N LYS A 121 -27.11 18.06 -10.36
CA LYS A 121 -27.37 19.48 -10.11
C LYS A 121 -26.11 20.08 -9.45
N SER A 122 -25.56 21.14 -10.02
CA SER A 122 -24.30 21.79 -9.65
C SER A 122 -24.42 22.65 -8.36
N CYS A 123 -24.85 22.03 -7.26
CA CYS A 123 -25.14 22.73 -6.00
C CYS A 123 -24.36 22.13 -4.81
N SER A 124 -23.09 21.75 -5.00
CA SER A 124 -22.21 21.33 -3.90
C SER A 124 -21.20 22.43 -3.59
N ASP A 125 -20.93 22.64 -2.30
CA ASP A 125 -19.76 23.39 -1.86
C ASP A 125 -18.49 22.68 -2.32
N GLY A 126 -17.44 23.43 -2.69
CA GLY A 126 -16.30 22.91 -3.44
C GLY A 126 -15.43 21.93 -2.67
N GLU A 127 -15.39 22.04 -1.34
CA GLU A 127 -14.58 21.19 -0.46
C GLU A 127 -15.23 19.82 -0.22
N ASP A 128 -16.54 19.79 0.06
CA ASP A 128 -17.32 18.54 0.21
C ASP A 128 -17.26 17.70 -1.08
N GLU A 129 -17.24 18.35 -2.24
CA GLU A 129 -17.12 17.65 -3.52
C GLU A 129 -15.78 16.92 -3.68
N LEU A 130 -14.68 17.47 -3.15
CA LEU A 130 -13.37 16.83 -3.21
C LEU A 130 -13.30 15.62 -2.28
N TYR A 131 -13.84 15.72 -1.06
CA TYR A 131 -13.90 14.59 -0.14
C TYR A 131 -14.74 13.43 -0.69
N GLU A 132 -15.90 13.73 -1.29
CA GLU A 132 -16.75 12.72 -1.93
C GLU A 132 -16.09 12.08 -3.16
N LYS A 133 -15.28 12.84 -3.92
CA LYS A 133 -14.50 12.27 -5.02
C LYS A 133 -13.44 11.30 -4.52
N LEU A 134 -12.63 11.69 -3.53
CA LEU A 134 -11.58 10.85 -2.97
C LEU A 134 -12.14 9.58 -2.31
N SER A 135 -13.24 9.70 -1.57
CA SER A 135 -13.91 8.56 -0.96
C SER A 135 -14.50 7.62 -2.03
N GLY A 136 -15.06 8.18 -3.11
CA GLY A 136 -15.58 7.43 -4.24
C GLY A 136 -14.50 6.68 -5.02
N GLU A 137 -13.35 7.31 -5.26
CA GLU A 137 -12.19 6.69 -5.93
C GLU A 137 -11.61 5.55 -5.08
N GLN A 138 -11.42 5.77 -3.79
CA GLN A 138 -10.98 4.73 -2.86
C GLN A 138 -11.95 3.54 -2.85
N TRP A 139 -13.25 3.82 -2.77
CA TRP A 139 -14.28 2.78 -2.81
C TRP A 139 -14.27 1.97 -4.10
N ARG A 140 -14.03 2.62 -5.25
CA ARG A 140 -13.90 1.92 -6.54
C ARG A 140 -12.73 0.95 -6.49
N LEU A 141 -11.57 1.36 -5.96
CA LEU A 141 -10.41 0.48 -5.83
C LEU A 141 -10.71 -0.72 -4.92
N GLU A 142 -11.39 -0.52 -3.79
CA GLU A 142 -11.80 -1.61 -2.91
C GLU A 142 -12.75 -2.59 -3.61
N CYS A 143 -13.70 -2.09 -4.40
CA CYS A 143 -14.57 -2.93 -5.23
C CYS A 143 -13.78 -3.72 -6.27
N LEU A 144 -12.76 -3.12 -6.88
CA LEU A 144 -11.88 -3.80 -7.83
C LEU A 144 -11.09 -4.93 -7.14
N MET A 145 -10.53 -4.67 -5.95
CA MET A 145 -9.80 -5.71 -5.22
C MET A 145 -10.71 -6.85 -4.76
N GLN A 146 -11.96 -6.56 -4.39
CA GLN A 146 -12.94 -7.62 -4.10
C GLN A 146 -13.20 -8.49 -5.33
N LEU A 147 -13.32 -7.91 -6.53
CA LEU A 147 -13.45 -8.69 -7.77
C LEU A 147 -12.22 -9.55 -8.04
N LEU A 148 -11.01 -8.98 -7.88
CA LEU A 148 -9.76 -9.73 -8.06
C LEU A 148 -9.61 -10.87 -7.05
N ALA A 149 -10.06 -10.68 -5.81
CA ALA A 149 -10.05 -11.72 -4.77
C ALA A 149 -10.99 -12.88 -5.09
N GLU A 150 -12.06 -12.63 -5.85
CA GLU A 150 -13.02 -13.64 -6.28
C GLU A 150 -12.60 -14.42 -7.53
N LEU A 151 -11.61 -13.93 -8.29
CA LEU A 151 -11.00 -14.65 -9.40
C LEU A 151 -10.20 -15.85 -8.89
N LYS A 152 -10.90 -16.97 -8.68
CA LYS A 152 -10.28 -18.23 -8.30
C LYS A 152 -9.48 -18.78 -9.47
N ASP A 153 -8.32 -19.33 -9.14
CA ASP A 153 -7.43 -19.99 -10.07
C ASP A 153 -6.90 -19.13 -11.23
N SER A 154 -6.98 -17.80 -11.12
CA SER A 154 -6.37 -16.88 -12.08
C SER A 154 -5.03 -16.35 -11.57
N ASP A 155 -4.11 -16.14 -12.50
CA ASP A 155 -2.82 -15.51 -12.25
C ASP A 155 -2.85 -14.00 -12.48
N LEU A 156 -3.97 -13.50 -13.01
CA LEU A 156 -4.16 -12.10 -13.36
C LEU A 156 -3.90 -11.11 -12.21
N PRO A 157 -4.34 -11.34 -10.95
CA PRO A 157 -4.05 -10.40 -9.86
C PRO A 157 -2.54 -10.26 -9.59
N GLY A 158 -1.80 -11.37 -9.71
CA GLY A 158 -0.35 -11.38 -9.57
C GLY A 158 0.37 -10.74 -10.75
N ASP A 159 -0.08 -11.03 -11.97
CA ASP A 159 0.49 -10.44 -13.19
C ASP A 159 0.28 -8.93 -13.21
N PHE A 160 -0.91 -8.44 -12.81
CA PHE A 160 -1.20 -7.02 -12.66
C PHE A 160 -0.31 -6.38 -11.60
N PHE A 161 -0.18 -6.99 -10.42
CA PHE A 161 0.69 -6.48 -9.36
C PHE A 161 2.15 -6.34 -9.82
N LEU A 162 2.68 -7.33 -10.54
CA LEU A 162 4.03 -7.30 -11.08
C LEU A 162 4.21 -6.21 -12.13
N GLU A 163 3.21 -6.00 -12.99
CA GLU A 163 3.23 -4.93 -13.98
C GLU A 163 3.29 -3.55 -13.33
N LEU A 164 2.53 -3.33 -12.24
CA LEU A 164 2.58 -2.08 -11.48
C LEU A 164 3.94 -1.88 -10.78
N LEU A 165 4.56 -2.94 -10.26
CA LEU A 165 5.90 -2.87 -9.68
C LEU A 165 6.98 -2.56 -10.72
N GLN A 166 6.85 -3.09 -11.93
CA GLN A 166 7.73 -2.77 -13.05
C GLN A 166 7.58 -1.31 -13.48
N GLU A 167 6.35 -0.80 -13.57
CA GLU A 167 6.09 0.61 -13.85
C GLU A 167 6.69 1.51 -12.76
N LEU A 168 6.51 1.18 -11.48
CA LEU A 168 7.12 1.92 -10.38
C LEU A 168 8.66 1.95 -10.47
N THR A 169 9.26 0.84 -10.90
CA THR A 169 10.70 0.74 -11.11
C THR A 169 11.16 1.62 -12.27
N SER A 170 10.38 1.69 -13.35
CA SER A 170 10.69 2.54 -14.51
C SER A 170 10.70 4.03 -14.15
N TRP A 171 9.72 4.49 -13.38
CA TRP A 171 9.67 5.90 -12.96
C TRP A 171 10.78 6.27 -12.00
N THR A 172 11.20 5.34 -11.15
CA THR A 172 12.37 5.56 -10.29
C THR A 172 13.61 5.79 -11.15
N SER A 173 13.74 5.17 -12.33
CA SER A 173 14.85 5.45 -13.24
C SER A 173 14.73 6.80 -13.95
N ASP A 174 13.51 7.26 -14.21
CA ASP A 174 13.25 8.50 -14.96
C ASP A 174 13.35 9.75 -14.09
N GLU A 175 13.01 9.67 -12.80
CA GLU A 175 13.15 10.80 -11.86
C GLU A 175 14.61 11.28 -11.75
N HIS A 176 15.56 10.34 -11.69
CA HIS A 176 16.99 10.67 -11.70
C HIS A 176 17.45 11.34 -13.00
N ARG A 177 16.71 11.22 -14.12
CA ARG A 177 17.04 11.90 -15.38
C ARG A 177 16.46 13.30 -15.46
N VAL A 178 15.29 13.52 -14.87
CA VAL A 178 14.55 14.78 -14.96
C VAL A 178 14.99 15.78 -13.88
N ASP A 179 15.47 15.30 -12.73
CA ASP A 179 16.05 16.17 -11.69
C ASP A 179 17.47 16.65 -12.03
N GLU A 180 18.20 15.94 -12.90
CA GLU A 180 19.52 16.36 -13.41
C GLU A 180 19.43 17.41 -14.53
N GLU A 181 18.33 17.43 -15.28
CA GLU A 181 18.02 18.53 -16.20
C GLU A 181 17.36 19.66 -15.41
N GLU A 182 18.17 20.46 -14.70
CA GLU A 182 17.77 21.80 -14.27
C GLU A 182 17.41 22.62 -15.52
N VAL A 183 16.16 22.50 -15.93
CA VAL A 183 15.60 23.22 -17.08
C VAL A 183 15.78 24.70 -16.79
N ASP A 184 16.54 25.40 -17.65
CA ASP A 184 16.79 26.83 -17.51
C ASP A 184 15.49 27.62 -17.72
N VAL A 185 14.74 27.79 -16.62
CA VAL A 185 13.47 28.52 -16.55
C VAL A 185 13.64 29.95 -17.07
N ALA A 186 14.84 30.52 -17.03
CA ALA A 186 15.12 31.87 -17.53
C ALA A 186 15.07 31.95 -19.07
N SER A 187 15.20 30.82 -19.78
CA SER A 187 15.13 30.73 -21.23
C SER A 187 13.73 30.40 -21.77
N MET A 188 12.80 30.00 -20.91
CA MET A 188 11.46 29.55 -21.29
C MET A 188 10.43 30.68 -21.33
N THR A 189 9.46 30.52 -22.23
CA THR A 189 8.26 31.36 -22.24
C THR A 189 7.30 30.95 -21.12
N LEU A 190 6.43 31.87 -20.68
CA LEU A 190 5.43 31.59 -19.65
C LEU A 190 4.52 30.39 -19.98
N LEU A 191 4.19 30.19 -21.26
CA LEU A 191 3.37 29.05 -21.71
C LEU A 191 4.11 27.71 -21.60
N GLU A 192 5.41 27.69 -21.92
CA GLU A 192 6.24 26.49 -21.77
C GLU A 192 6.40 26.11 -20.29
N VAL A 193 6.52 27.11 -19.41
CA VAL A 193 6.54 26.90 -17.95
C VAL A 193 5.21 26.33 -17.46
N GLU A 194 4.07 26.88 -17.89
CA GLU A 194 2.74 26.35 -17.53
C GLU A 194 2.57 24.90 -18.00
N GLN A 195 2.91 24.60 -19.26
CA GLN A 195 2.79 23.26 -19.81
C GLN A 195 3.72 22.26 -19.09
N GLN A 196 4.91 22.69 -18.70
CA GLN A 196 5.83 21.88 -17.91
C GLN A 196 5.30 21.61 -16.50
N LEU A 197 4.73 22.62 -15.83
CA LEU A 197 4.13 22.46 -14.50
C LEU A 197 2.92 21.54 -14.54
N LEU A 198 2.03 21.70 -15.52
CA LEU A 198 0.89 20.81 -15.73
C LEU A 198 1.36 19.37 -16.00
N GLY A 199 2.34 19.19 -16.90
CA GLY A 199 2.89 17.87 -17.19
C GLY A 199 3.58 17.21 -15.98
N ARG A 200 4.24 17.99 -15.11
CA ARG A 200 4.80 17.48 -13.85
C ARG A 200 3.69 17.10 -12.87
N ALA A 201 2.67 17.92 -12.72
CA ALA A 201 1.51 17.63 -11.86
C ALA A 201 0.78 16.37 -12.32
N ASP A 202 0.57 16.19 -13.64
CA ASP A 202 -0.07 14.99 -14.20
C ASP A 202 0.76 13.73 -13.94
N ARG A 203 2.10 13.79 -14.14
CA ARG A 203 3.00 12.67 -13.82
C ARG A 203 2.99 12.33 -12.33
N GLN A 204 2.99 13.34 -11.47
CA GLN A 204 2.90 13.15 -10.02
C GLN A 204 1.54 12.55 -9.62
N ALA A 205 0.44 13.03 -10.21
CA ALA A 205 -0.89 12.50 -10.00
C ALA A 205 -0.98 11.02 -10.42
N GLN A 206 -0.50 10.68 -11.62
CA GLN A 206 -0.38 9.29 -12.08
C GLN A 206 0.44 8.45 -11.09
N ARG A 207 1.49 9.03 -10.50
CA ARG A 207 2.30 8.35 -9.51
C ARG A 207 1.61 8.06 -8.20
N LEU A 208 0.84 9.02 -7.72
CA LEU A 208 0.00 8.81 -6.54
C LEU A 208 -1.05 7.74 -6.80
N VAL A 209 -1.68 7.73 -7.98
CA VAL A 209 -2.65 6.67 -8.35
C VAL A 209 -1.97 5.30 -8.39
N LEU A 210 -0.79 5.16 -9.00
CA LEU A 210 -0.04 3.89 -9.01
C LEU A 210 0.25 3.38 -7.60
N LEU A 211 0.76 4.27 -6.74
CA LEU A 211 1.05 3.94 -5.35
C LEU A 211 -0.22 3.56 -4.58
N GLN A 212 -1.33 4.27 -4.82
CA GLN A 212 -2.61 3.97 -4.19
C GLN A 212 -3.12 2.58 -4.60
N VAL A 213 -3.10 2.26 -5.89
CA VAL A 213 -3.51 0.94 -6.39
C VAL A 213 -2.65 -0.15 -5.77
N LEU A 214 -1.32 0.01 -5.77
CA LEU A 214 -0.39 -0.93 -5.15
C LEU A 214 -0.65 -1.11 -3.65
N ALA A 215 -0.91 -0.03 -2.92
CA ALA A 215 -1.21 -0.08 -1.49
C ALA A 215 -2.48 -0.89 -1.22
N VAL A 216 -3.58 -0.55 -1.91
CA VAL A 216 -4.87 -1.24 -1.72
C VAL A 216 -4.80 -2.70 -2.16
N MET A 217 -4.02 -3.04 -3.21
CA MET A 217 -3.76 -4.43 -3.60
C MET A 217 -3.10 -5.24 -2.48
N VAL A 218 -2.04 -4.71 -1.86
CA VAL A 218 -1.30 -5.41 -0.80
C VAL A 218 -2.12 -5.52 0.48
N GLU A 219 -3.01 -4.56 0.74
CA GLU A 219 -3.92 -4.60 1.89
C GLU A 219 -5.08 -5.58 1.70
N CYS A 220 -5.66 -5.66 0.50
CA CYS A 220 -6.88 -6.44 0.25
C CYS A 220 -6.62 -7.87 -0.24
N LEU A 221 -5.50 -8.12 -0.93
CA LEU A 221 -5.21 -9.42 -1.55
C LEU A 221 -4.19 -10.21 -0.73
N GLN A 222 -4.41 -11.53 -0.63
CA GLN A 222 -3.48 -12.39 0.09
C GLN A 222 -2.21 -12.62 -0.74
N HIS A 223 -1.06 -12.77 -0.07
CA HIS A 223 0.21 -13.08 -0.74
C HIS A 223 0.15 -14.36 -1.58
N SER A 224 -0.70 -15.32 -1.22
CA SER A 224 -0.95 -16.57 -1.94
C SER A 224 -1.71 -16.37 -3.26
N GLN A 225 -2.45 -15.25 -3.39
CA GLN A 225 -3.13 -14.85 -4.61
C GLN A 225 -2.22 -13.99 -5.50
N LEU A 226 -1.41 -13.10 -4.91
CA LEU A 226 -0.49 -12.23 -5.64
C LEU A 226 0.73 -12.99 -6.20
N LEU A 227 1.30 -13.91 -5.42
CA LEU A 227 2.52 -14.64 -5.77
C LEU A 227 2.25 -16.15 -5.79
N ARG A 228 1.35 -16.56 -6.68
CA ARG A 228 0.87 -17.94 -6.76
C ARG A 228 1.88 -18.89 -7.41
N ARG A 229 2.49 -18.46 -8.52
CA ARG A 229 3.48 -19.25 -9.27
C ARG A 229 4.91 -18.87 -8.88
N THR A 230 5.82 -19.86 -8.96
CA THR A 230 7.27 -19.62 -8.83
C THR A 230 7.78 -18.59 -9.83
N SER A 231 7.22 -18.54 -11.06
CA SER A 231 7.55 -17.52 -12.06
C SER A 231 7.25 -16.10 -11.56
N GLN A 232 6.09 -15.88 -10.93
CA GLN A 232 5.69 -14.59 -10.37
C GLN A 232 6.57 -14.18 -9.19
N VAL A 233 6.95 -15.13 -8.32
CA VAL A 233 7.91 -14.86 -7.24
C VAL A 233 9.26 -14.44 -7.83
N VAL A 234 9.72 -15.10 -8.89
CA VAL A 234 10.96 -14.73 -9.57
C VAL A 234 10.84 -13.35 -10.22
N ASP A 235 9.72 -13.02 -10.87
CA ASP A 235 9.49 -11.71 -11.47
C ASP A 235 9.43 -10.60 -10.44
N PHE A 236 8.77 -10.84 -9.30
CA PHE A 236 8.81 -9.95 -8.16
C PHE A 236 10.25 -9.69 -7.69
N MET A 237 11.03 -10.76 -7.58
CA MET A 237 12.44 -10.68 -7.20
C MET A 237 13.27 -9.91 -8.23
N VAL A 238 13.02 -10.09 -9.52
CA VAL A 238 13.67 -9.31 -10.59
C VAL A 238 13.37 -7.83 -10.42
N SER A 239 12.10 -7.44 -10.28
CA SER A 239 11.71 -6.04 -10.09
C SER A 239 12.30 -5.43 -8.80
N LEU A 240 12.32 -6.20 -7.71
CA LEU A 240 12.91 -5.77 -6.44
C LEU A 240 14.41 -5.51 -6.58
N LEU A 241 15.15 -6.44 -7.20
CA LEU A 241 16.60 -6.30 -7.41
C LEU A 241 16.92 -5.17 -8.38
N GLN A 242 16.18 -5.05 -9.48
CA GLN A 242 16.37 -3.98 -10.47
C GLN A 242 16.13 -2.61 -9.86
N ARG A 243 15.07 -2.43 -9.06
CA ARG A 243 14.80 -1.17 -8.36
C ARG A 243 15.93 -0.80 -7.40
N ALA A 244 16.43 -1.78 -6.66
CA ALA A 244 17.62 -1.62 -5.83
C ALA A 244 18.83 -1.13 -6.63
N CYS A 245 19.04 -1.64 -7.86
CA CYS A 245 20.14 -1.22 -8.72
C CYS A 245 19.99 0.18 -9.35
N VAL A 246 18.77 0.72 -9.43
CA VAL A 246 18.48 2.01 -10.09
C VAL A 246 18.64 3.20 -9.13
N GLY A 247 18.50 2.98 -7.82
CA GLY A 247 18.53 4.04 -6.80
C GLY A 247 19.87 4.49 -6.19
N PRO A 248 21.06 3.91 -6.44
CA PRO A 248 22.27 4.40 -5.81
C PRO A 248 22.85 5.56 -6.61
N ASP A 249 22.42 6.78 -6.29
CA ASP A 249 23.23 7.96 -6.55
C ASP A 249 24.61 7.74 -5.90
N MET A 250 25.66 7.90 -6.69
CA MET A 250 27.06 7.83 -6.24
C MET A 250 27.39 8.82 -5.11
N SER A 251 26.47 9.74 -4.77
CA SER A 251 26.59 10.76 -3.73
C SER A 251 25.85 10.42 -2.41
N SER A 252 24.77 9.64 -2.44
CA SER A 252 23.93 9.34 -1.25
C SER A 252 24.07 7.90 -0.75
N GLY A 253 24.56 6.98 -1.58
CA GLY A 253 24.78 5.59 -1.20
C GLY A 253 23.47 4.80 -0.95
N TRP A 254 23.60 3.48 -0.79
CA TRP A 254 22.45 2.60 -0.56
C TRP A 254 21.79 2.90 0.79
N ASN A 255 20.47 3.06 0.81
CA ASN A 255 19.73 3.23 2.06
C ASN A 255 19.80 1.92 2.89
N PRO A 256 20.00 1.98 4.23
CA PRO A 256 19.94 0.79 5.08
C PRO A 256 18.64 -0.02 4.92
N ILE A 257 17.51 0.63 4.63
CA ILE A 257 16.22 -0.03 4.39
C ILE A 257 16.25 -0.85 3.08
N GLU A 258 16.86 -0.29 2.03
CA GLU A 258 17.02 -0.97 0.74
C GLU A 258 17.97 -2.15 0.87
N SER A 259 19.08 -1.98 1.60
CA SER A 259 20.04 -3.05 1.88
C SER A 259 19.38 -4.21 2.64
N GLN A 260 18.53 -3.92 3.64
CA GLN A 260 17.75 -4.93 4.34
C GLN A 260 16.72 -5.61 3.42
N THR A 261 15.98 -4.85 2.62
CA THR A 261 14.98 -5.36 1.68
C THR A 261 15.63 -6.28 0.65
N LEU A 262 16.78 -5.87 0.12
CA LEU A 262 17.61 -6.64 -0.81
C LEU A 262 18.11 -7.94 -0.17
N SER A 263 18.62 -7.89 1.06
CA SER A 263 19.04 -9.07 1.82
C SER A 263 17.89 -10.05 2.07
N MET A 264 16.71 -9.55 2.47
CA MET A 264 15.50 -10.36 2.65
C MET A 264 15.06 -11.01 1.34
N GLY A 265 15.04 -10.25 0.25
CA GLY A 265 14.70 -10.74 -1.08
C GLY A 265 15.66 -11.83 -1.57
N MET A 266 16.97 -11.61 -1.46
CA MET A 266 17.98 -12.63 -1.76
C MET A 266 17.84 -13.87 -0.85
N GLY A 267 17.45 -13.68 0.41
CA GLY A 267 17.07 -14.76 1.31
C GLY A 267 15.92 -15.61 0.77
N LEU A 268 14.87 -14.99 0.22
CA LEU A 268 13.77 -15.70 -0.43
C LEU A 268 14.27 -16.50 -1.64
N VAL A 269 15.11 -15.92 -2.50
CA VAL A 269 15.72 -16.66 -3.62
C VAL A 269 16.56 -17.84 -3.13
N ALA A 270 17.34 -17.66 -2.06
CA ALA A 270 18.10 -18.75 -1.44
C ALA A 270 17.19 -19.88 -0.93
N THR A 271 16.03 -19.54 -0.35
CA THR A 271 15.04 -20.55 0.07
C THR A 271 14.43 -21.29 -1.11
N LEU A 272 14.10 -20.60 -2.21
CA LEU A 272 13.60 -21.24 -3.43
C LEU A 272 14.64 -22.19 -4.03
N LEU A 273 15.91 -21.79 -4.08
CA LEU A 273 17.04 -22.60 -4.58
C LEU A 273 17.41 -23.79 -3.68
N SER A 274 17.01 -23.74 -2.41
CA SER A 274 17.21 -24.81 -1.44
C SER A 274 16.12 -25.89 -1.52
N ALA A 275 15.11 -25.71 -2.37
CA ALA A 275 14.07 -26.71 -2.58
C ALA A 275 14.67 -27.99 -3.22
N PRO A 276 14.34 -29.18 -2.70
CA PRO A 276 14.99 -30.44 -3.09
C PRO A 276 14.62 -30.97 -4.48
N GLN A 277 13.70 -30.35 -5.21
CA GLN A 277 13.16 -30.85 -6.49
C GLN A 277 13.03 -29.75 -7.55
N LEU A 278 14.04 -28.89 -7.71
CA LEU A 278 14.01 -27.87 -8.74
C LEU A 278 14.16 -28.47 -10.14
N GLY A 279 13.17 -28.25 -10.99
CA GLY A 279 13.16 -28.66 -12.40
C GLY A 279 13.94 -27.71 -13.31
N ALA A 280 14.23 -28.16 -14.54
CA ALA A 280 14.91 -27.34 -15.55
C ALA A 280 14.12 -26.06 -15.89
N GLU A 281 12.79 -26.14 -15.90
CA GLU A 281 11.89 -24.99 -16.14
C GLU A 281 12.02 -23.93 -15.04
N GLU A 282 12.13 -24.32 -13.77
CA GLU A 282 12.27 -23.38 -12.65
C GLU A 282 13.63 -22.66 -12.69
N TYR A 283 14.70 -23.37 -13.03
CA TYR A 283 16.00 -22.73 -13.28
C TYR A 283 15.96 -21.81 -14.50
N SER A 284 15.21 -22.16 -15.55
CA SER A 284 15.03 -21.27 -16.71
C SER A 284 14.33 -19.97 -16.31
N CYS A 285 13.30 -20.04 -15.46
CA CYS A 285 12.65 -18.86 -14.89
C CYS A 285 13.63 -18.02 -14.05
N MET A 286 14.40 -18.68 -13.18
CA MET A 286 15.39 -18.02 -12.31
C MET A 286 16.56 -17.39 -13.06
N SER A 287 16.84 -17.81 -14.30
CA SER A 287 17.89 -17.20 -15.13
C SER A 287 17.68 -15.69 -15.35
N ARG A 288 16.43 -15.20 -15.25
CA ARG A 288 16.09 -13.77 -15.30
C ARG A 288 16.74 -12.96 -14.17
N LEU A 289 17.09 -13.59 -13.05
CA LEU A 289 17.77 -12.96 -11.91
C LEU A 289 19.28 -12.78 -12.16
N LEU A 290 19.87 -13.41 -13.17
CA LEU A 290 21.32 -13.42 -13.37
C LEU A 290 21.90 -12.01 -13.56
N SER A 291 21.24 -11.18 -14.40
CA SER A 291 21.68 -9.82 -14.68
C SER A 291 21.52 -8.90 -13.45
N PRO A 292 20.36 -8.83 -12.77
CA PRO A 292 20.23 -8.05 -11.53
C PRO A 292 21.22 -8.48 -10.43
N LEU A 293 21.44 -9.79 -10.25
CA LEU A 293 22.40 -10.29 -9.26
C LEU A 293 23.86 -9.93 -9.60
N GLU A 294 24.19 -9.80 -10.90
CA GLU A 294 25.51 -9.30 -11.32
C GLU A 294 25.74 -7.88 -10.86
N THR A 295 24.76 -7.01 -11.15
CA THR A 295 24.83 -5.60 -10.83
C THR A 295 24.96 -5.39 -9.32
N VAL A 296 24.15 -6.10 -8.52
CA VAL A 296 24.27 -6.08 -7.06
C VAL A 296 25.64 -6.59 -6.59
N SER A 297 26.13 -7.68 -7.16
CA SER A 297 27.43 -8.25 -6.79
C SER A 297 28.61 -7.31 -7.04
N LEU A 298 28.52 -6.42 -8.02
CA LEU A 298 29.61 -5.52 -8.41
C LEU A 298 29.49 -4.13 -7.75
N GLN A 299 28.27 -3.65 -7.50
CA GLN A 299 28.03 -2.25 -7.11
C GLN A 299 27.70 -2.04 -5.64
N HIS A 300 27.25 -3.08 -4.91
CA HIS A 300 26.77 -2.90 -3.54
C HIS A 300 27.92 -2.66 -2.55
N PRO A 301 27.85 -1.74 -1.58
CA PRO A 301 28.97 -1.43 -0.66
C PRO A 301 29.24 -2.52 0.40
N ASP A 302 28.22 -3.30 0.78
CA ASP A 302 28.35 -4.40 1.76
C ASP A 302 28.84 -5.69 1.10
N ALA A 303 30.01 -6.18 1.55
CA ALA A 303 30.64 -7.41 1.09
C ALA A 303 29.77 -8.67 1.32
N LEU A 304 28.94 -8.70 2.36
CA LEU A 304 28.05 -9.85 2.62
C LEU A 304 26.94 -9.95 1.58
N ILE A 305 26.43 -8.80 1.14
CA ILE A 305 25.40 -8.72 0.09
C ILE A 305 26.01 -9.06 -1.27
N GLN A 306 27.23 -8.60 -1.55
CA GLN A 306 27.97 -9.00 -2.75
C GLN A 306 28.24 -10.52 -2.80
N GLU A 307 28.71 -11.09 -1.69
CA GLU A 307 28.97 -12.53 -1.59
C GLU A 307 27.68 -13.34 -1.77
N LEU A 308 26.58 -12.92 -1.14
CA LEU A 308 25.30 -13.61 -1.30
C LEU A 308 24.79 -13.53 -2.76
N ALA A 309 24.89 -12.36 -3.40
CA ALA A 309 24.48 -12.18 -4.79
C ALA A 309 25.32 -13.04 -5.76
N SER A 310 26.65 -13.06 -5.59
CA SER A 310 27.55 -13.89 -6.39
C SER A 310 27.30 -15.39 -6.20
N ASN A 311 27.06 -15.84 -4.97
CA ASN A 311 26.72 -17.23 -4.65
C ASN A 311 25.40 -17.65 -5.29
N LEU A 312 24.35 -16.82 -5.19
CA LEU A 312 23.06 -17.06 -5.83
C LEU A 312 23.19 -17.15 -7.35
N ARG A 313 23.94 -16.21 -7.96
CA ARG A 313 24.22 -16.21 -9.40
C ARG A 313 24.94 -17.49 -9.83
N ALA A 314 25.97 -17.92 -9.10
CA ALA A 314 26.72 -19.13 -9.40
C ALA A 314 25.83 -20.40 -9.33
N VAL A 315 24.95 -20.48 -8.33
CA VAL A 315 24.02 -21.61 -8.18
C VAL A 315 23.01 -21.65 -9.32
N ILE A 316 22.43 -20.50 -9.70
CA ILE A 316 21.49 -20.40 -10.82
C ILE A 316 22.18 -20.74 -12.14
N ALA A 317 23.34 -20.14 -12.42
CA ALA A 317 24.08 -20.34 -13.67
C ALA A 317 24.58 -21.78 -13.85
N THR A 318 24.86 -22.49 -12.76
CA THR A 318 25.30 -23.89 -12.79
C THR A 318 24.14 -24.89 -12.64
N HIS A 319 22.89 -24.43 -12.66
CA HIS A 319 21.70 -25.27 -12.41
C HIS A 319 21.82 -26.11 -11.12
N GLY A 320 22.44 -25.54 -10.08
CA GLY A 320 22.66 -26.20 -8.79
C GLY A 320 23.81 -27.21 -8.74
N ALA A 321 24.64 -27.33 -9.79
CA ALA A 321 25.85 -28.17 -9.76
C ALA A 321 26.89 -27.63 -8.75
N TYR A 322 26.92 -26.31 -8.56
CA TYR A 322 27.69 -25.66 -7.50
C TYR A 322 26.76 -25.16 -6.39
N ARG A 323 27.00 -25.59 -5.14
CA ARG A 323 26.24 -25.16 -3.95
C ARG A 323 27.20 -24.73 -2.83
N PRO A 324 27.37 -23.42 -2.59
CA PRO A 324 28.20 -22.92 -1.51
C PRO A 324 27.55 -23.15 -0.15
N GLU A 325 28.36 -23.47 0.87
CA GLU A 325 27.89 -23.80 2.24
C GLU A 325 27.15 -22.64 2.91
N ASN A 326 27.49 -21.40 2.56
CA ASN A 326 26.87 -20.19 3.10
C ASN A 326 25.41 -20.00 2.64
N LEU A 327 25.00 -20.63 1.53
CA LEU A 327 23.66 -20.49 0.96
C LEU A 327 22.59 -21.21 1.80
N THR A 328 22.90 -22.41 2.29
CA THR A 328 21.97 -23.18 3.15
C THR A 328 21.82 -22.51 4.53
N ALA A 329 22.89 -21.87 5.02
CA ALA A 329 22.85 -21.04 6.21
C ALA A 329 21.99 -19.77 6.01
N ALA A 330 22.09 -19.11 4.85
CA ALA A 330 21.25 -17.98 4.50
C ALA A 330 19.76 -18.38 4.42
N ALA A 331 19.42 -19.43 3.66
CA ALA A 331 18.05 -19.95 3.58
C ALA A 331 17.49 -20.33 4.96
N GLY A 332 18.30 -20.95 5.83
CA GLY A 332 17.93 -21.34 7.18
C GLY A 332 17.72 -20.18 8.17
N ARG A 333 18.33 -19.00 7.93
CA ARG A 333 18.09 -17.79 8.74
C ARG A 333 16.75 -17.16 8.43
N PHE A 334 16.33 -17.15 7.17
CA PHE A 334 15.08 -16.52 6.73
C PHE A 334 13.84 -17.42 6.91
N SER A 335 14.01 -18.74 6.94
CA SER A 335 12.89 -19.68 7.14
C SER A 335 12.41 -19.81 8.60
N ARG A 336 13.18 -19.36 9.61
CA ARG A 336 12.88 -19.60 11.05
C ARG A 336 11.95 -18.59 11.71
N ASN A 337 11.53 -17.53 11.04
CA ASN A 337 10.64 -16.51 11.63
C ASN A 337 9.14 -16.81 11.46
N ALA A 338 8.76 -17.96 10.89
CA ALA A 338 7.35 -18.32 10.66
C ALA A 338 6.73 -19.28 11.70
N GLU A 339 7.49 -19.79 12.69
CA GLU A 339 6.95 -20.70 13.70
C GLU A 339 7.30 -20.27 15.13
N THR A 340 6.38 -19.57 15.79
CA THR A 340 6.38 -19.46 17.25
C THR A 340 5.85 -20.76 17.86
N LYS A 341 6.75 -21.60 18.41
CA LYS A 341 6.50 -22.43 19.60
C LYS A 341 7.79 -22.91 20.28
N PRO A 342 7.75 -23.18 21.60
CA PRO A 342 8.85 -22.89 22.52
C PRO A 342 9.91 -23.99 22.61
N LYS A 343 11.15 -23.55 22.78
CA LYS A 343 12.33 -24.36 23.09
C LYS A 343 12.10 -25.22 24.35
N LYS A 344 12.03 -26.54 24.19
CA LYS A 344 12.44 -27.49 25.25
C LYS A 344 13.94 -27.72 25.10
N LYS A 345 14.71 -27.21 26.07
CA LYS A 345 16.12 -27.56 26.23
C LYS A 345 16.22 -29.06 26.56
N LYS A 346 16.92 -29.82 25.73
CA LYS A 346 17.59 -31.06 26.12
C LYS A 346 19.08 -30.82 25.90
N GLU A 347 19.82 -30.73 26.99
CA GLU A 347 21.27 -30.85 27.01
C GLU A 347 21.61 -32.34 26.83
N VAL A 348 22.62 -32.62 26.01
CA VAL A 348 23.34 -33.89 26.00
C VAL A 348 24.81 -33.56 26.27
N GLU A 349 25.34 -34.32 27.20
CA GLU A 349 26.67 -34.31 27.80
C GLU A 349 27.82 -34.47 26.79
N SER A 350 28.99 -33.94 27.17
CA SER A 350 30.28 -34.52 26.78
C SER A 350 31.05 -34.85 28.07
N GLU A 351 31.65 -36.03 28.02
CA GLU A 351 32.23 -36.85 29.08
C GLU A 351 33.43 -36.21 29.82
N THR A 352 33.62 -36.58 31.10
CA THR A 352 34.87 -37.23 31.60
C THR A 352 34.73 -37.61 33.10
N ASN A 353 34.74 -38.94 33.34
CA ASN A 353 35.28 -39.73 34.47
C ASN A 353 35.06 -39.35 35.96
N THR A 354 34.11 -40.09 36.57
CA THR A 354 34.06 -40.81 37.88
C THR A 354 35.23 -40.80 38.90
N PRO A 355 35.04 -41.22 40.19
CA PRO A 355 33.80 -41.60 40.90
C PRO A 355 33.67 -41.07 42.37
N GLU A 356 32.47 -41.30 42.93
CA GLU A 356 32.13 -41.63 44.33
C GLU A 356 31.05 -40.74 45.01
N VAL A 357 30.03 -41.43 45.50
CA VAL A 357 28.79 -41.04 46.21
C VAL A 357 29.10 -41.15 47.75
N PRO A 358 28.20 -40.93 48.75
CA PRO A 358 26.92 -40.21 48.86
C PRO A 358 26.73 -39.30 50.12
N VAL A 359 25.71 -38.41 50.03
CA VAL A 359 24.62 -38.20 51.03
C VAL A 359 24.86 -37.43 52.35
N SER A 360 23.93 -36.48 52.57
CA SER A 360 23.23 -36.10 53.83
C SER A 360 23.57 -34.82 54.61
N SER A 361 22.50 -33.99 54.71
CA SER A 361 21.93 -33.43 55.95
C SER A 361 22.59 -32.23 56.64
N SER A 362 21.89 -31.09 56.65
CA SER A 362 21.54 -30.27 57.85
C SER A 362 20.84 -28.98 57.36
N ARG A 363 19.53 -28.79 57.54
CA ARG A 363 18.87 -28.15 58.71
C ARG A 363 19.70 -26.99 59.29
N PHE A 364 19.21 -25.74 59.19
CA PHE A 364 19.03 -24.77 60.29
C PHE A 364 18.34 -23.48 59.77
N LEU A 365 17.12 -23.22 60.25
CA LEU A 365 16.52 -21.89 60.49
C LEU A 365 16.65 -21.64 62.02
N PRO A 366 16.49 -20.43 62.63
CA PRO A 366 15.45 -19.42 62.32
C PRO A 366 15.79 -17.92 62.60
N ALA A 367 14.89 -17.00 62.24
CA ALA A 367 14.23 -15.97 63.12
C ALA A 367 14.64 -14.53 62.72
N SER A 368 13.83 -13.46 62.70
CA SER A 368 12.41 -13.22 63.02
C SER A 368 12.00 -11.79 62.57
N SER A 369 10.67 -11.58 62.45
CA SER A 369 9.90 -10.32 62.67
C SER A 369 10.08 -9.12 61.70
N GLN A 370 9.07 -8.30 61.37
CA GLN A 370 7.62 -8.24 61.61
C GLN A 370 7.03 -7.18 60.63
N LYS A 371 5.79 -7.39 60.17
CA LYS A 371 4.89 -6.40 59.52
C LYS A 371 4.11 -5.62 60.60
N PRO A 372 3.57 -4.41 60.34
CA PRO A 372 2.22 -4.30 59.74
C PRO A 372 1.96 -3.05 58.83
N SER A 373 0.92 -3.20 58.01
CA SER A 373 0.24 -2.20 57.14
C SER A 373 -0.73 -1.30 57.94
N PRO A 374 -1.34 -0.20 57.40
CA PRO A 374 -2.52 -0.34 56.52
C PRO A 374 -2.82 0.79 55.48
N THR A 375 -3.64 0.42 54.48
CA THR A 375 -4.71 1.17 53.77
C THR A 375 -4.45 2.46 52.96
N GLY A 376 -4.84 2.41 51.66
CA GLY A 376 -5.80 3.39 51.10
C GLY A 376 -5.46 4.06 49.75
N THR A 377 -6.22 3.68 48.72
CA THR A 377 -6.82 4.57 47.68
C THR A 377 -6.05 4.93 46.39
N VAL A 378 -6.50 4.30 45.29
CA VAL A 378 -6.82 4.81 43.92
C VAL A 378 -5.93 5.90 43.29
N GLY A 379 -5.40 5.62 42.09
CA GLY A 379 -4.99 6.66 41.14
C GLY A 379 -4.32 6.11 39.87
N ARG A 380 -5.05 6.15 38.74
CA ARG A 380 -4.58 5.87 37.37
C ARG A 380 -3.31 6.67 37.03
N SER A 381 -2.25 6.00 36.58
CA SER A 381 -1.07 6.66 35.99
C SER A 381 -1.35 7.05 34.55
N SER A 382 -1.52 8.35 34.31
CA SER A 382 -1.46 8.97 32.99
C SER A 382 -0.02 9.07 32.51
N ALA A 383 0.12 8.94 31.19
CA ALA A 383 1.35 8.96 30.41
C ALA A 383 2.33 10.09 30.74
N ASP A 384 3.62 9.77 30.59
CA ASP A 384 4.76 10.68 30.55
C ASP A 384 4.47 11.91 29.68
N VAL A 385 4.61 13.10 30.27
CA VAL A 385 4.60 14.38 29.54
C VAL A 385 5.92 15.09 29.85
N PRO A 386 6.69 15.53 28.84
CA PRO A 386 7.97 16.20 29.05
C PRO A 386 7.80 17.49 29.86
N TYR A 387 8.69 17.69 30.84
CA TYR A 387 8.83 18.95 31.57
C TYR A 387 9.18 20.11 30.61
N PRO A 388 8.73 21.35 30.87
CA PRO A 388 9.17 22.50 30.10
C PRO A 388 10.69 22.69 30.26
N PRO A 389 11.44 23.03 29.20
CA PRO A 389 12.83 23.44 29.34
C PRO A 389 12.91 24.76 30.13
N ASP A 390 13.56 24.71 31.29
CA ASP A 390 13.45 25.66 32.40
C ASP A 390 14.00 27.09 32.16
N ASN A 391 14.25 27.55 30.92
CA ASN A 391 14.92 28.83 30.69
C ASN A 391 14.40 29.70 29.53
N LYS A 392 13.28 29.33 28.88
CA LYS A 392 12.79 30.11 27.73
C LYS A 392 11.77 31.19 28.15
N PRO A 393 11.94 32.46 27.75
CA PRO A 393 11.03 33.53 28.12
C PRO A 393 9.66 33.38 27.42
N LEU A 394 8.61 33.95 28.03
CA LEU A 394 7.24 33.87 27.53
C LEU A 394 7.07 34.45 26.10
N SER A 395 7.87 35.46 25.75
CA SER A 395 7.89 36.05 24.41
C SER A 395 8.16 35.03 23.32
N ASP A 396 9.05 34.07 23.58
CA ASP A 396 9.51 33.14 22.56
C ASP A 396 8.48 32.03 22.35
N TRP A 397 7.77 31.64 23.42
CA TRP A 397 6.63 30.73 23.31
C TRP A 397 5.45 31.34 22.54
N LEU A 398 5.21 32.65 22.70
CA LEU A 398 4.19 33.35 21.92
C LEU A 398 4.59 33.44 20.44
N LEU A 399 5.88 33.60 20.14
CA LEU A 399 6.38 33.63 18.77
C LEU A 399 6.28 32.24 18.11
N GLU A 400 6.66 31.18 18.81
CA GLU A 400 6.56 29.81 18.30
C GLU A 400 5.12 29.32 18.16
N ALA A 401 4.19 29.88 18.92
CA ALA A 401 2.76 29.61 18.74
C ALA A 401 2.17 30.28 17.48
N CYS A 402 2.94 31.14 16.81
CA CYS A 402 2.63 31.70 15.49
C CYS A 402 3.52 31.11 14.38
N ASP A 403 4.27 30.04 14.65
CA ASP A 403 5.17 29.43 13.66
C ASP A 403 4.37 28.75 12.53
N PRO A 404 4.80 28.86 11.26
CA PRO A 404 4.16 28.16 10.15
C PRO A 404 4.23 26.62 10.28
N ASP A 405 5.25 26.08 10.95
CA ASP A 405 5.43 24.64 11.18
C ASP A 405 4.47 24.09 12.24
N VAL A 406 3.61 23.14 11.84
CA VAL A 406 2.52 22.61 12.67
C VAL A 406 3.01 21.91 13.95
N PRO A 407 4.05 21.05 13.92
CA PRO A 407 4.62 20.44 15.12
C PRO A 407 5.16 21.47 16.12
N THR A 408 5.88 22.48 15.65
CA THR A 408 6.47 23.54 16.47
C THR A 408 5.38 24.39 17.14
N ARG A 409 4.36 24.78 16.37
CA ARG A 409 3.18 25.51 16.86
C ARG A 409 2.39 24.71 17.90
N ALA A 410 2.11 23.44 17.62
CA ALA A 410 1.37 22.56 18.54
C ALA A 410 2.09 22.35 19.88
N PHE A 411 3.43 22.23 19.83
CA PHE A 411 4.24 22.12 21.04
C PHE A 411 4.18 23.40 21.88
N ALA A 412 4.36 24.57 21.27
CA ALA A 412 4.29 25.86 21.94
C ALA A 412 2.91 26.11 22.59
N LEU A 413 1.82 25.83 21.87
CA LEU A 413 0.45 25.93 22.39
C LEU A 413 0.20 25.00 23.58
N ARG A 414 0.76 23.79 23.55
CA ARG A 414 0.65 22.84 24.67
C ARG A 414 1.37 23.32 25.92
N ILE A 415 2.55 23.94 25.77
CA ILE A 415 3.30 24.56 26.87
C ILE A 415 2.53 25.77 27.42
N LEU A 416 2.04 26.66 26.56
CA LEU A 416 1.23 27.81 26.98
C LEU A 416 -0.03 27.36 27.74
N THR A 417 -0.71 26.32 27.28
CA THR A 417 -1.89 25.73 27.96
C THR A 417 -1.53 25.22 29.36
N GLN A 418 -0.38 24.57 29.53
CA GLN A 418 0.09 24.13 30.86
C GLN A 418 0.41 25.32 31.78
N MET A 419 0.99 26.40 31.24
CA MET A 419 1.27 27.62 32.01
C MET A 419 -0.02 28.31 32.48
N VAL A 420 -1.08 28.30 31.66
CA VAL A 420 -2.43 28.75 32.06
C VAL A 420 -2.95 27.92 33.24
N GLN A 421 -2.87 26.59 33.12
CA GLN A 421 -3.35 25.67 34.17
C GLN A 421 -2.59 25.85 35.50
N ARG A 422 -1.31 26.23 35.44
CA ARG A 422 -0.46 26.48 36.61
C ARG A 422 -0.56 27.91 37.16
N ARG A 423 -1.40 28.78 36.57
CA ARG A 423 -1.56 30.20 36.95
C ARG A 423 -0.22 30.95 37.03
N ASP A 424 0.61 30.81 36.01
CA ASP A 424 1.90 31.53 35.97
C ASP A 424 1.67 33.05 35.98
N PRO A 425 2.28 33.81 36.91
CA PRO A 425 2.12 35.26 37.02
C PRO A 425 2.53 36.03 35.76
N LYS A 426 3.47 35.51 34.96
CA LYS A 426 3.89 36.15 33.69
C LYS A 426 2.80 36.07 32.62
N LEU A 427 2.03 34.98 32.63
CA LEU A 427 0.92 34.76 31.71
C LEU A 427 -0.30 35.61 32.07
N ILE A 428 -0.52 35.81 33.37
CA ILE A 428 -1.62 36.65 33.90
C ILE A 428 -1.42 38.12 33.50
N GLN A 429 -0.18 38.62 33.42
CA GLN A 429 0.11 39.97 32.92
C GLN A 429 -0.09 40.12 31.40
N ALA A 430 -0.06 39.02 30.64
CA ALA A 430 -0.21 39.01 29.18
C ALA A 430 -1.53 38.35 28.72
N GLN A 431 -2.53 38.28 29.60
CA GLN A 431 -3.75 37.49 29.41
C GLN A 431 -4.50 37.79 28.10
N GLU A 432 -4.60 39.07 27.71
CA GLU A 432 -5.30 39.47 26.48
C GLU A 432 -4.60 38.98 25.21
N LYS A 433 -3.26 38.98 25.20
CA LYS A 433 -2.44 38.49 24.07
C LYS A 433 -2.49 36.98 23.92
N VAL A 434 -2.55 36.27 25.05
CA VAL A 434 -2.67 34.82 25.06
C VAL A 434 -4.06 34.38 24.62
N LEU A 435 -5.10 35.09 25.06
CA LEU A 435 -6.49 34.82 24.69
C LEU A 435 -6.72 35.02 23.18
N THR A 436 -6.23 36.13 22.62
CA THR A 436 -6.30 36.39 21.17
C THR A 436 -5.61 35.31 20.36
N LEU A 437 -4.41 34.88 20.77
CA LEU A 437 -3.68 33.80 20.11
C LEU A 437 -4.43 32.46 20.15
N PHE A 438 -5.05 32.10 21.28
CA PHE A 438 -5.87 30.89 21.35
C PHE A 438 -7.14 30.99 20.50
N MET A 439 -7.73 32.19 20.36
CA MET A 439 -8.87 32.38 19.47
C MET A 439 -8.49 32.27 17.99
N GLU A 440 -7.37 32.87 17.58
CA GLU A 440 -6.86 32.77 16.20
C GLU A 440 -6.46 31.35 15.79
N ASN A 441 -6.15 30.46 16.76
CA ASN A 441 -5.85 29.05 16.49
C ASN A 441 -7.09 28.12 16.61
N LEU A 442 -8.28 28.68 16.88
CA LEU A 442 -9.54 27.93 16.89
C LEU A 442 -10.37 28.14 15.61
N GLU A 443 -10.08 29.21 14.86
CA GLU A 443 -10.50 29.40 13.46
C GLU A 443 -9.62 28.57 12.53
#